data_AF-A0A538IX99-F1
#
_entry.id   AF-A0A538IX99-F1
#
_cell.length_a   1.000
_cell.length_b   1.000
_cell.length_c   1.000
_cell.angle_alpha   90.00
_cell.angle_beta   90.00
_cell.angle_gamma   90.00
#
_symmetry.space_group_name_H-M   'P 1'
#
loop_
_entity.id
_entity.type
_entity.pdbx_description
1 polymer ?
#
loop_
_entity_poly.entity_id
_entity_poly.type
_entity_poly.pdbx_seq_one_letter_code
_entity_poly.pdbx_strand_id
1 'polypeptide(L)' 'MADSGEGGRQLPPPSEEIHLPEPSYLPALTALGITLAIVGIVLSWVIAGIGAVIAVVAIVRWLRQTREEIAELPLEH' A
#
# COMPACT_ATOMS: atom_id res chain seq x y z
N MET A 1 19.39 -4.70 51.72
CA MET A 1 18.86 -5.87 51.00
C MET A 1 18.08 -5.31 49.83
N ALA A 2 18.57 -5.56 48.62
CA ALA A 2 18.21 -4.85 47.39
C ALA A 2 16.77 -5.14 46.98
N ASP A 3 16.02 -4.09 46.64
CA ASP A 3 14.90 -4.20 45.71
C ASP A 3 15.40 -3.72 44.34
N SER A 4 15.97 -4.66 43.60
CA SER A 4 16.26 -4.51 42.17
C SER A 4 15.07 -5.09 41.42
N GLY A 5 14.00 -4.31 41.27
CA GLY A 5 12.81 -4.68 40.51
C GLY A 5 12.67 -3.76 39.30
N GLU A 6 13.28 -4.16 38.19
CA GLU A 6 13.02 -3.76 36.81
C GLU A 6 12.16 -2.50 36.60
N GLY A 7 12.83 -1.35 36.39
CA GLY A 7 12.26 -0.18 35.74
C GLY A 7 11.96 -0.41 34.25
N GLY A 8 11.40 -1.56 33.91
CA GLY A 8 10.81 -1.81 32.61
C GLY A 8 9.58 -0.94 32.51
N ARG A 9 9.65 0.14 31.71
CA ARG A 9 8.47 0.92 31.35
C ARG A 9 7.45 -0.05 30.75
N GLN A 10 6.49 -0.50 31.55
CA GLN A 10 5.30 -1.20 31.09
C GLN A 10 4.57 -0.20 30.19
N LEU A 11 4.78 -0.31 28.88
CA LEU A 11 4.10 0.55 27.93
C LEU A 11 2.60 0.30 28.10
N PRO A 12 1.75 1.34 28.06
CA PRO A 12 0.31 1.16 28.04
C PRO A 12 -0.03 0.14 26.94
N PRO A 13 -0.98 -0.79 27.17
CA PRO A 13 -1.46 -1.65 26.10
C PRO A 13 -1.87 -0.76 24.92
N PRO A 14 -1.60 -1.17 23.66
CA PRO A 14 -1.91 -0.38 22.48
C PRO A 14 -3.33 0.18 22.60
N SER A 15 -3.45 1.51 22.69
CA SER A 15 -4.74 2.17 22.91
C SER A 15 -5.63 2.14 21.66
N GLU A 16 -5.03 1.80 20.51
CA GLU A 16 -5.66 1.76 19.20
C GLU A 16 -5.28 0.42 18.54
N GLU A 17 -6.27 -0.39 18.20
CA GLU A 17 -6.06 -1.57 17.38
C GLU A 17 -5.75 -1.08 15.95
N ILE A 18 -4.46 -1.05 15.58
CA ILE A 18 -4.02 -0.58 14.26
C ILE A 18 -4.45 -1.62 13.23
N HIS A 19 -5.56 -1.36 12.54
CA HIS A 19 -5.96 -2.12 11.36
C HIS A 19 -4.99 -1.85 10.22
N LEU A 20 -4.06 -2.77 10.01
CA LEU A 20 -3.20 -2.77 8.83
C LEU A 20 -4.02 -3.28 7.64
N PRO A 21 -4.03 -2.57 6.50
CA PRO A 21 -4.71 -3.06 5.30
C PRO A 21 -4.11 -4.40 4.86
N GLU A 22 -4.93 -5.23 4.20
CA GLU A 22 -4.44 -6.51 3.70
C GLU A 22 -3.24 -6.30 2.76
N PRO A 23 -2.24 -7.19 2.80
CA PRO A 23 -1.08 -7.11 1.92
C PRO A 23 -1.49 -7.10 0.44
N SER A 24 -1.24 -6.00 -0.27
CA SER A 24 -1.58 -5.82 -1.69
C SER A 24 -0.36 -5.55 -2.55
N TYR A 25 -0.21 -6.30 -3.65
CA TYR A 25 0.87 -6.12 -4.64
C TYR A 25 0.51 -5.11 -5.75
N LEU A 26 -0.73 -4.61 -5.79
CA LEU A 26 -1.19 -3.67 -6.82
C LEU A 26 -0.41 -2.35 -6.87
N PRO A 27 0.02 -1.74 -5.73
CA PRO A 27 0.85 -0.53 -5.76
C PRO A 27 2.21 -0.79 -6.42
N ALA A 28 2.84 -1.93 -6.13
CA ALA A 28 4.12 -2.31 -6.72
C ALA A 28 4.01 -2.55 -8.23
N LEU A 29 2.94 -3.21 -8.67
CA LEU A 29 2.68 -3.41 -10.10
C LEU A 29 2.42 -2.08 -10.82
N THR A 30 1.73 -1.15 -10.17
CA THR A 30 1.51 0.21 -10.68
C THR A 30 2.84 0.95 -10.87
N ALA A 31 3.71 0.93 -9.86
CA ALA A 31 5.04 1.54 -9.93
C ALA A 31 5.88 0.94 -11.07
N LEU A 32 5.84 -0.39 -11.25
CA LEU A 32 6.52 -1.07 -12.36
C LEU A 32 5.98 -0.62 -13.72
N GLY A 33 4.65 -0.55 -13.90
CA GLY A 33 4.03 -0.07 -15.12
C GLY A 33 4.42 1.37 -15.47
N ILE A 34 4.39 2.27 -14.48
CA ILE A 34 4.81 3.67 -14.64
C ILE A 34 6.29 3.74 -15.01
N THR A 35 7.15 2.96 -14.35
CA THR A 35 8.58 2.91 -14.65
C THR A 35 8.82 2.47 -16.09
N LEU A 36 8.16 1.40 -16.56
CA LEU A 36 8.25 0.93 -17.94
C LEU A 36 7.71 1.96 -18.93
N ALA A 37 6.62 2.67 -18.59
CA ALA A 37 6.06 3.71 -19.44
C ALA A 37 7.07 4.85 -19.64
N ILE A 38 7.64 5.36 -18.55
CA ILE A 38 8.58 6.50 -18.58
C ILE A 38 9.90 6.11 -19.26
N VAL A 39 10.51 5.01 -18.85
CA VAL A 39 11.76 4.52 -19.48
C VAL A 39 11.51 4.15 -20.95
N GLY A 40 10.34 3.58 -21.24
CA GLY A 40 9.93 3.24 -22.59
C GLY A 40 9.86 4.43 -23.53
N ILE A 41 9.46 5.62 -23.06
CA ILE A 41 9.44 6.83 -23.91
C ILE A 41 10.83 7.13 -24.47
N VAL A 42 11.89 6.84 -23.72
CA VAL A 42 13.28 7.05 -24.15
C VAL A 42 13.77 5.92 -25.05
N LEU A 43 13.41 4.66 -24.75
CA LEU A 43 13.96 3.48 -25.43
C LEU A 43 13.15 3.04 -26.66
N SER A 44 11.83 2.99 -26.56
CA SER A 44 10.92 2.54 -27.61
C SER A 44 9.45 2.81 -27.27
N TRP A 45 8.71 3.38 -28.22
CA TRP A 45 7.26 3.57 -28.12
C TRP A 45 6.47 2.28 -27.82
N VAL A 46 7.00 1.12 -28.22
CA VAL A 46 6.38 -0.18 -27.90
C VAL A 46 6.46 -0.47 -26.40
N ILE A 47 7.64 -0.28 -25.80
CA ILE A 47 7.83 -0.47 -24.34
C ILE A 47 6.99 0.54 -23.57
N ALA A 48 6.94 1.80 -24.04
CA ALA A 48 6.10 2.83 -23.45
C ALA A 48 4.62 2.42 -23.45
N GLY A 49 4.12 1.91 -24.59
CA GLY A 49 2.74 1.43 -24.72
C GLY A 49 2.42 0.28 -23.77
N ILE A 50 3.32 -0.71 -23.66
CA ILE A 50 3.15 -1.84 -22.73
C ILE A 50 3.11 -1.34 -21.28
N GLY A 51 4.06 -0.49 -20.87
CA GLY A 51 4.11 0.09 -19.54
C GLY A 51 2.85 0.89 -19.19
N ALA A 52 2.36 1.70 -20.13
CA ALA A 52 1.13 2.47 -19.97
C ALA A 52 -0.10 1.58 -19.75
N VAL A 53 -0.25 0.51 -20.53
CA VAL A 53 -1.36 -0.45 -20.35
C VAL A 53 -1.29 -1.12 -18.98
N ILE A 54 -0.10 -1.58 -18.56
CA ILE A 54 0.11 -2.18 -17.24
C ILE A 54 -0.28 -1.19 -16.13
N ALA A 55 0.21 0.04 -16.22
CA ALA A 55 -0.09 1.08 -15.24
C ALA A 55 -1.60 1.36 -15.13
N VAL A 56 -2.29 1.55 -16.26
CA VAL A 56 -3.73 1.84 -16.28
C VAL A 56 -4.53 0.68 -15.66
N VAL A 57 -4.25 -0.56 -16.07
CA VAL A 57 -4.96 -1.74 -15.54
C VAL A 57 -4.71 -1.91 -14.04
N ALA A 58 -3.47 -1.74 -13.59
CA ALA A 58 -3.10 -1.84 -12.18
C ALA A 58 -3.79 -0.75 -11.35
N ILE A 59 -3.80 0.50 -11.82
CA ILE A 59 -4.46 1.63 -11.15
C ILE A 59 -5.97 1.38 -11.04
N VAL A 60 -6.64 1.00 -12.13
CA VAL A 60 -8.09 0.75 -12.09
C VAL A 60 -8.43 -0.34 -11.09
N ARG A 61 -7.66 -1.43 -11.07
CA ARG A 61 -7.87 -2.54 -10.14
C ARG A 61 -7.59 -2.13 -8.70
N TRP A 62 -6.53 -1.35 -8.47
CA TRP A 62 -6.17 -0.84 -7.15
C TRP A 62 -7.23 0.10 -6.60
N LEU A 63 -7.68 1.05 -7.41
CA LEU A 63 -8.76 1.98 -7.03
C LEU A 63 -10.04 1.23 -6.69
N ARG A 64 -10.39 0.17 -7.43
CA ARG A 64 -11.59 -0.62 -7.10
C ARG A 64 -11.46 -1.32 -5.75
N GLN A 65 -10.32 -1.96 -5.50
CA GLN A 65 -10.06 -2.64 -4.23
C GLN A 65 -10.05 -1.66 -3.06
N THR A 66 -9.32 -0.54 -3.16
CA THR A 66 -9.30 0.48 -2.11
C THR A 66 -10.69 1.09 -1.86
N ARG A 67 -11.52 1.21 -2.90
CA ARG A 67 -12.91 1.66 -2.72
C ARG A 67 -13.78 0.63 -1.99
N GLU A 68 -13.57 -0.66 -2.23
CA GLU A 68 -14.24 -1.74 -1.49
C GLU A 68 -13.79 -1.73 -0.03
N GLU A 69 -12.47 -1.69 0.23
CA GLU A 69 -11.87 -1.61 1.58
C GLU A 69 -12.40 -0.41 2.39
N ILE A 70 -12.50 0.77 1.78
CA ILE A 70 -13.02 1.98 2.44
C ILE A 70 -14.53 1.89 2.70
N ALA A 71 -15.28 1.22 1.83
CA ALA A 71 -16.74 1.09 1.96
C ALA A 71 -17.16 0.13 3.09
N GLU A 72 -16.26 -0.78 3.50
CA GLU A 72 -16.48 -1.68 4.63
C GLU A 72 -16.33 -0.99 5.99
N LEU A 73 -15.73 0.21 6.03
CA LEU A 73 -15.65 1.00 7.25
C LEU A 73 -17.03 1.60 7.54
N PRO A 74 -17.64 1.31 8.71
CA PRO A 74 -18.93 1.88 9.06
C PRO A 74 -18.80 3.40 9.14
N LEU A 75 -19.73 4.12 8.51
CA LEU A 75 -19.76 5.59 8.47
C LEU A 75 -20.12 6.22 9.84
N GLU A 76 -20.00 5.48 10.93
CA GLU A 76 -20.42 5.90 12.27
C GLU A 76 -19.43 6.90 12.86
N HIS A 77 -19.73 8.18 12.62
CA HIS A 77 -19.70 9.23 13.63
C HIS A 77 -21.13 9.70 13.84
#